data_AF-A0A519H072-F1
#
_entry.id   AF-A0A519H072-F1
#
_cell.length_a   1.000
_cell.length_b   1.000
_cell.length_c   1.000
_cell.angle_alpha   90.00
_cell.angle_beta   90.00
_cell.angle_gamma   90.00
#
_symmetry.space_group_name_H-M   'P 1'
#
loop_
_entity.id
_entity.type
_entity.pdbx_description
1 polymer ?
#
loop_
_entity_poly.entity_id
_entity_poly.type
_entity_poly.pdbx_seq_one_letter_code
_entity_poly.pdbx_strand_id
1 'polypeptide(L)'
;ARAGDVSLRLRSRFGFEGYEAKDSAYLAGMGKRKGSLWLGAAAVWDSPLGELSFDWVADTMGHSKGKIWQLQFERRFELGEVALTPRLGVRGVDSKYVDYYYGVKPGEASTARPVFIGESAHQTEAGLRLSYQLGERGMLFADVSALKLGKPIERSPLLERRYHTGFFAGYLYRF
;
A
#
# COMPACT_ATOMS: atom_id res chain seq x y z
N ALA A 1 -16.92 -7.36 13.87
CA ALA A 1 -17.31 -7.54 15.29
C ALA A 1 -16.53 -6.55 16.14
N ARG A 2 -17.08 -6.08 17.27
CA ARG A 2 -16.36 -5.22 18.24
C ARG A 2 -16.22 -5.96 19.57
N ALA A 3 -15.04 -5.92 20.18
CA ALA A 3 -14.74 -6.46 21.50
C ALA A 3 -13.96 -5.39 22.28
N GLY A 4 -14.66 -4.64 23.14
CA GLY A 4 -14.09 -3.44 23.77
C GLY A 4 -13.65 -2.41 22.71
N ASP A 5 -12.45 -1.87 22.89
CA ASP A 5 -11.84 -0.89 21.98
C ASP A 5 -11.27 -1.49 20.69
N VAL A 6 -11.44 -2.81 20.48
CA VAL A 6 -10.95 -3.51 19.30
C VAL A 6 -12.10 -3.82 18.35
N SER A 7 -11.95 -3.44 17.08
CA SER A 7 -12.86 -3.80 16.00
C SER A 7 -12.19 -4.71 14.97
N LEU A 8 -12.84 -5.83 14.67
CA LEU A 8 -12.46 -6.75 13.61
C LEU A 8 -13.29 -6.46 12.35
N ARG A 9 -12.61 -6.29 11.22
CA ARG A 9 -13.19 -5.93 9.93
C ARG A 9 -12.73 -6.90 8.85
N LEU A 10 -13.61 -7.18 7.88
CA LEU A 10 -13.19 -7.83 6.63
C LEU A 10 -12.45 -6.80 5.79
N ARG A 11 -11.31 -7.18 5.20
CA ARG A 11 -10.52 -6.30 4.33
C ARG A 11 -10.49 -6.86 2.91
N SER A 12 -10.74 -5.98 1.95
CA SER A 12 -10.48 -6.25 0.54
C SER A 12 -9.61 -5.13 -0.04
N ARG A 13 -8.74 -5.50 -0.98
CA ARG A 13 -7.90 -4.57 -1.74
C ARG A 13 -7.80 -5.08 -3.17
N PHE A 14 -7.93 -4.17 -4.13
CA PHE A 14 -7.55 -4.45 -5.51
C PHE A 14 -6.13 -3.94 -5.74
N GLY A 15 -5.24 -4.81 -6.22
CA GLY A 15 -3.87 -4.47 -6.56
C GLY A 15 -3.75 -4.05 -8.02
N PHE A 16 -3.24 -2.84 -8.28
CA PHE A 16 -3.00 -2.30 -9.61
C PHE A 16 -1.55 -2.48 -10.08
N GLU A 17 -0.74 -3.26 -9.37
CA GLU A 17 0.70 -3.44 -9.63
C GLU A 17 1.02 -4.32 -10.87
N GLY A 18 0.04 -4.62 -11.73
CA GLY A 18 0.21 -5.44 -12.93
C GLY A 18 0.79 -4.67 -14.13
N TYR A 19 1.44 -5.39 -15.05
CA TYR A 19 2.04 -4.84 -16.28
C TYR A 19 2.18 -5.91 -17.37
N GLU A 20 2.33 -5.46 -18.62
CA GLU A 20 2.57 -6.28 -19.82
C GLU A 20 3.88 -5.89 -20.50
N ALA A 21 4.43 -6.80 -21.31
CA ALA A 21 5.67 -6.56 -22.07
C ALA A 21 5.60 -5.35 -23.00
N LYS A 22 4.39 -4.99 -23.45
CA LYS A 22 4.13 -3.87 -24.37
C LYS A 22 4.01 -2.52 -23.67
N ASP A 23 3.95 -2.50 -22.34
CA ASP A 23 3.75 -1.26 -21.59
C ASP A 23 4.98 -0.35 -21.64
N SER A 24 6.17 -0.93 -21.89
CA SER A 24 7.39 -0.18 -22.19
C SER A 24 8.40 -1.03 -22.94
N ALA A 25 9.33 -0.37 -23.66
CA ALA A 25 10.45 -1.05 -24.31
C ALA A 25 11.34 -1.80 -23.30
N TYR A 26 11.45 -1.28 -22.07
CA TYR A 26 12.19 -1.94 -20.99
C TYR A 26 11.55 -3.28 -20.61
N LEU A 27 10.22 -3.40 -20.68
CA LEU A 27 9.46 -4.61 -20.32
C LEU A 27 9.39 -5.66 -21.43
N ALA A 28 9.92 -5.38 -22.62
CA ALA A 28 9.95 -6.35 -23.72
C ALA A 28 10.55 -7.69 -23.27
N GLY A 29 9.90 -8.79 -23.64
CA GLY A 29 10.27 -10.16 -23.23
C GLY A 29 9.80 -10.60 -21.84
N MET A 30 9.19 -9.73 -21.02
CA MET A 30 8.59 -10.13 -19.73
C MET A 30 7.26 -10.86 -19.92
N GLY A 31 7.01 -11.86 -19.09
CA GLY A 31 5.67 -12.42 -18.96
C GLY A 31 4.72 -11.41 -18.30
N LYS A 32 3.48 -11.31 -18.81
CA LYS A 32 2.43 -10.47 -18.24
C LYS A 32 2.24 -10.74 -16.73
N ARG A 33 2.22 -9.66 -15.95
CA ARG A 33 1.85 -9.65 -14.53
C ARG A 33 0.46 -9.05 -14.38
N LYS A 34 -0.44 -9.76 -13.70
CA LYS A 34 -1.83 -9.34 -13.52
C LYS A 34 -2.01 -8.76 -12.13
N GLY A 35 -2.81 -7.70 -12.03
CA GLY A 35 -3.34 -7.25 -10.75
C GLY A 35 -4.21 -8.33 -10.11
N SER A 36 -4.37 -8.27 -8.79
CA SER A 36 -5.12 -9.28 -8.05
C SER A 36 -6.13 -8.65 -7.10
N LEU A 37 -7.22 -9.37 -6.84
CA LEU A 37 -8.02 -9.16 -5.63
C LEU A 37 -7.29 -9.78 -4.44
N TRP A 38 -7.26 -9.02 -3.35
CA TRP A 38 -6.68 -9.40 -2.08
C TRP A 38 -7.78 -9.39 -1.04
N LEU A 39 -7.95 -10.48 -0.31
CA LEU A 39 -8.91 -10.57 0.78
C LEU A 39 -8.23 -10.99 2.08
N GLY A 40 -8.78 -10.53 3.19
CA GLY A 40 -8.34 -10.92 4.52
C GLY A 40 -9.07 -10.16 5.60
N ALA A 41 -8.38 -9.87 6.69
CA ALA A 41 -8.96 -9.28 7.88
C ALA A 41 -8.13 -8.11 8.40
N ALA A 42 -8.80 -7.24 9.14
CA ALA A 42 -8.18 -6.15 9.86
C ALA A 42 -8.62 -6.16 11.31
N ALA A 43 -7.70 -5.82 12.20
CA ALA A 43 -7.96 -5.49 13.59
C ALA A 43 -7.61 -4.01 13.79
N VAL A 44 -8.53 -3.26 14.37
CA VAL A 44 -8.35 -1.83 14.67
C VAL A 44 -8.57 -1.63 16.15
N TRP A 45 -7.59 -1.05 16.82
CA TRP A 45 -7.64 -0.72 18.23
C TRP A 45 -7.65 0.80 18.40
N ASP A 46 -8.73 1.30 18.98
CA ASP A 46 -8.92 2.71 19.30
C ASP A 46 -8.39 2.99 20.72
N SER A 47 -7.59 4.05 20.89
CA SER A 47 -7.10 4.46 22.21
C SER A 47 -7.07 5.98 22.34
N PRO A 48 -6.97 6.53 23.57
CA PRO A 48 -6.77 7.97 23.77
C PRO A 48 -5.50 8.53 23.10
N LEU A 49 -4.53 7.67 22.77
CA LEU A 49 -3.30 8.08 22.10
C LEU A 49 -3.44 8.13 20.57
N GLY A 50 -4.42 7.42 19.99
CA GLY A 50 -4.59 7.25 18.55
C GLY A 50 -5.19 5.89 18.19
N GLU A 51 -5.35 5.64 16.89
CA GLU A 51 -5.82 4.38 16.31
C GLU A 51 -4.61 3.55 15.86
N LEU A 52 -4.56 2.29 16.29
CA LEU A 52 -3.62 1.29 15.79
C LEU A 52 -4.38 0.27 14.94
N SER A 53 -3.99 0.11 13.68
CA SER A 53 -4.57 -0.87 12.77
C SER A 53 -3.55 -1.91 12.33
N PHE A 54 -3.98 -3.17 12.30
CA PHE A 54 -3.25 -4.28 11.70
C PHE A 54 -4.12 -4.91 10.62
N ASP A 55 -3.61 -4.97 9.39
CA ASP A 55 -4.23 -5.61 8.25
C ASP A 55 -3.42 -6.82 7.81
N TRP A 56 -4.10 -7.89 7.41
CA TRP A 56 -3.48 -9.02 6.71
C TRP A 56 -4.37 -9.44 5.55
N VAL A 57 -3.80 -9.54 4.36
CA VAL A 57 -4.50 -9.94 3.13
C VAL A 57 -3.66 -10.92 2.32
N ALA A 58 -4.35 -11.80 1.60
CA ALA A 58 -3.75 -12.77 0.69
C ALA A 58 -4.38 -12.67 -0.70
N ASP A 59 -3.59 -13.03 -1.70
CA ASP A 59 -4.02 -13.09 -3.10
C ASP A 59 -5.09 -14.18 -3.28
N THR A 60 -6.27 -13.78 -3.76
CA THR A 60 -7.40 -14.70 -4.02
C THR A 60 -7.56 -15.09 -5.48
N MET A 61 -6.88 -14.41 -6.41
CA MET A 61 -6.89 -14.78 -7.83
C MET A 61 -5.77 -15.78 -8.19
N GLY A 62 -4.84 -16.04 -7.27
CA GLY A 62 -3.80 -17.04 -7.38
C GLY A 62 -2.64 -16.65 -8.31
N HIS A 63 -2.55 -15.37 -8.69
CA HIS A 63 -1.55 -14.87 -9.63
C HIS A 63 -0.14 -14.86 -9.01
N SER A 64 0.00 -14.18 -7.87
CA SER A 64 1.21 -14.14 -7.06
C SER A 64 1.22 -15.20 -5.96
N LYS A 65 0.04 -15.57 -5.43
CA LYS A 65 -0.12 -16.37 -4.20
C LYS A 65 0.60 -15.76 -2.98
N GLY A 66 0.85 -14.46 -3.04
CA GLY A 66 1.55 -13.71 -2.01
C GLY A 66 0.64 -13.31 -0.86
N LYS A 67 1.28 -12.74 0.15
CA LYS A 67 0.64 -12.21 1.36
C LYS A 67 1.19 -10.83 1.68
N ILE A 68 0.31 -9.98 2.17
CA ILE A 68 0.63 -8.62 2.58
C ILE A 68 0.10 -8.45 4.01
N TRP A 69 0.91 -7.83 4.86
CA TRP A 69 0.44 -7.32 6.14
C TRP A 69 0.81 -5.85 6.28
N GLN A 70 0.05 -5.12 7.08
CA GLN A 70 0.31 -3.73 7.39
C GLN A 70 0.02 -3.46 8.85
N LEU A 71 0.91 -2.74 9.53
CA LEU A 71 0.69 -2.16 10.84
C LEU A 71 0.75 -0.65 10.68
N GLN A 72 -0.27 0.07 11.10
CA GLN A 72 -0.34 1.53 10.98
C GLN A 72 -0.87 2.15 12.27
N PHE A 73 -0.20 3.20 12.71
CA PHE A 73 -0.66 4.06 13.80
C PHE A 73 -0.98 5.45 13.25
N GLU A 74 -2.14 5.98 13.61
CA GLU A 74 -2.54 7.33 13.29
C GLU A 74 -3.18 8.02 14.48
N ARG A 75 -3.07 9.35 14.52
CA ARG A 75 -3.69 10.15 15.57
C ARG A 75 -4.39 11.34 14.96
N ARG A 76 -5.68 11.49 15.23
CA ARG A 76 -6.45 12.66 14.81
C ARG A 76 -6.37 13.75 15.86
N PHE A 77 -6.00 14.95 15.42
CA PHE A 77 -6.02 16.18 16.20
C PHE A 77 -7.12 17.08 15.66
N GLU A 78 -8.10 17.38 16.48
CA GLU A 78 -9.18 18.30 16.12
C GLU A 78 -8.83 19.72 16.58
N LEU A 79 -8.88 20.66 15.66
CA LEU A 79 -8.49 22.06 15.79
C LEU A 79 -9.63 22.94 15.27
N GLY A 80 -10.80 22.80 15.88
CA GLY A 80 -12.04 23.42 15.42
C GLY A 80 -12.55 22.78 14.14
N GLU A 81 -12.69 23.57 13.07
CA GLU A 81 -13.13 23.09 11.75
C GLU A 81 -12.04 22.31 11.00
N VAL A 82 -10.78 22.45 11.42
CA VAL A 82 -9.64 21.74 10.84
C VAL A 82 -9.35 20.50 11.69
N ALA A 83 -8.97 19.41 11.04
CA ALA A 83 -8.35 18.29 11.70
C ALA A 83 -7.12 17.80 10.95
N LEU A 84 -6.09 17.48 11.71
CA LEU A 84 -4.82 16.93 11.23
C LEU A 84 -4.69 15.49 11.71
N THR A 85 -4.35 14.59 10.80
CA THR A 85 -4.15 13.17 11.08
C THR A 85 -2.79 12.72 10.55
N PRO A 86 -1.72 12.90 11.33
CA PRO A 86 -0.45 12.23 11.04
C PRO A 86 -0.60 10.71 11.14
N ARG A 87 0.12 10.00 10.28
CA ARG A 87 0.17 8.54 10.23
C ARG A 87 1.58 8.02 10.01
N LEU A 88 1.86 6.88 10.62
CA LEU A 88 3.08 6.09 10.41
C LEU A 88 2.69 4.63 10.25
N GLY A 89 3.31 3.93 9.30
CA GLY A 89 3.01 2.54 9.05
C GLY A 89 4.18 1.74 8.52
N VAL A 90 4.08 0.42 8.69
CA VAL A 90 4.98 -0.56 8.09
C VAL A 90 4.13 -1.58 7.35
N ARG A 91 4.44 -1.78 6.07
CA ARG A 91 3.83 -2.78 5.21
C ARG A 91 4.84 -3.87 4.90
N GLY A 92 4.53 -5.11 5.26
CA GLY A 92 5.30 -6.28 4.86
C GLY A 92 4.68 -6.98 3.66
N VAL A 93 5.53 -7.40 2.72
CA VAL A 93 5.16 -8.26 1.59
C VAL A 93 6.06 -9.48 1.57
N ASP A 94 5.50 -10.65 1.28
CA ASP A 94 6.27 -11.88 1.23
C ASP A 94 7.07 -12.04 -0.08
N SER A 95 7.99 -13.01 -0.09
CA SER A 95 8.82 -13.30 -1.26
C SER A 95 8.00 -13.62 -2.51
N LYS A 96 6.84 -14.27 -2.37
CA LYS A 96 5.97 -14.60 -3.51
C LYS A 96 5.39 -13.34 -4.17
N TYR A 97 4.97 -12.36 -3.36
CA TYR A 97 4.56 -11.06 -3.87
C TYR A 97 5.72 -10.38 -4.62
N VAL A 98 6.90 -10.33 -4.00
CA VAL A 98 8.06 -9.64 -4.59
C VAL A 98 8.53 -10.34 -5.86
N ASP A 99 8.57 -11.68 -5.87
CA ASP A 99 9.00 -12.47 -7.02
C ASP A 99 8.03 -12.31 -8.20
N TYR A 100 6.72 -12.23 -7.92
CA TYR A 100 5.74 -12.04 -8.98
C TYR A 100 5.79 -10.63 -9.60
N TYR A 101 5.75 -9.58 -8.77
CA TYR A 101 5.63 -8.21 -9.26
C TYR A 101 6.99 -7.57 -9.59
N TYR A 102 8.05 -7.96 -8.91
CA TYR A 102 9.38 -7.35 -9.03
C TYR A 102 10.48 -8.33 -9.49
N GLY A 103 10.15 -9.63 -9.63
CA GLY A 103 11.06 -10.68 -10.10
C GLY A 103 11.30 -10.68 -11.61
N VAL A 104 12.47 -11.15 -12.00
CA VAL A 104 12.88 -11.38 -13.39
C VAL A 104 13.35 -12.82 -13.53
N LYS A 105 12.62 -13.61 -14.30
CA LYS A 105 12.96 -15.02 -14.53
C LYS A 105 14.18 -15.15 -15.47
N PRO A 106 14.91 -16.28 -15.45
CA PRO A 106 16.02 -16.53 -16.37
C PRO A 106 15.70 -16.29 -17.85
N GLY A 107 14.51 -16.69 -18.32
CA GLY A 107 14.07 -16.44 -19.70
C GLY A 107 13.57 -15.01 -19.99
N GLU A 108 13.39 -14.19 -18.96
CA GLU A 108 12.97 -12.77 -19.07
C GLU A 108 14.16 -11.81 -18.95
N ALA A 109 15.35 -12.34 -18.62
CA ALA A 109 16.55 -11.56 -18.35
C ALA A 109 17.19 -11.01 -19.64
N SER A 110 17.82 -9.85 -19.51
CA SER A 110 18.63 -9.20 -20.55
C SER A 110 19.85 -8.54 -19.91
N THR A 111 20.77 -8.02 -20.71
CA THR A 111 21.94 -7.28 -20.21
C THR A 111 21.54 -6.09 -19.32
N ALA A 112 20.43 -5.40 -19.64
CA ALA A 112 19.93 -4.27 -18.88
C ALA A 112 18.97 -4.66 -17.74
N ARG A 113 18.55 -5.93 -17.67
CA ARG A 113 17.62 -6.47 -16.68
C ARG A 113 18.05 -7.88 -16.28
N PRO A 114 19.02 -8.02 -15.35
CA PRO A 114 19.48 -9.32 -14.91
C PRO A 114 18.38 -10.09 -14.15
N VAL A 115 18.59 -11.40 -13.98
CA VAL A 115 17.74 -12.26 -13.15
C VAL A 115 17.64 -11.69 -11.75
N PHE A 116 16.42 -11.64 -11.23
CA PHE A 116 16.14 -11.15 -9.89
C PHE A 116 15.07 -12.05 -9.26
N ILE A 117 15.39 -12.62 -8.10
CA ILE A 117 14.48 -13.47 -7.33
C ILE A 117 13.97 -12.64 -6.16
N GLY A 118 12.65 -12.62 -5.99
CA GLY A 118 12.03 -11.82 -4.95
C GLY A 118 12.28 -12.37 -3.55
N GLU A 119 12.73 -11.49 -2.66
CA GLU A 119 12.81 -11.75 -1.22
C GLU A 119 11.73 -10.93 -0.49
N SER A 120 11.27 -11.43 0.67
CA SER A 120 10.33 -10.69 1.51
C SER A 120 10.87 -9.29 1.86
N ALA A 121 9.99 -8.30 1.91
CA ALA A 121 10.39 -6.92 2.11
C ALA A 121 9.42 -6.16 3.02
N HIS A 122 9.96 -5.14 3.68
CA HIS A 122 9.17 -4.20 4.48
C HIS A 122 9.28 -2.81 3.89
N GLN A 123 8.16 -2.12 3.80
CA GLN A 123 8.04 -0.75 3.34
C GLN A 123 7.57 0.11 4.51
N THR A 124 8.12 1.30 4.67
CA THR A 124 7.71 2.22 5.74
C THR A 124 6.98 3.40 5.12
N GLU A 125 5.82 3.74 5.66
CA GLU A 125 5.02 4.89 5.24
C GLU A 125 4.98 5.94 6.35
N ALA A 126 5.12 7.19 5.95
CA ALA A 126 4.76 8.34 6.77
C ALA A 126 3.79 9.22 5.97
N GLY A 127 2.79 9.78 6.62
CA GLY A 127 1.85 10.66 5.95
C GLY A 127 1.16 11.62 6.89
N LEU A 128 0.50 12.62 6.30
CA LEU A 128 -0.30 13.60 7.00
C LEU A 128 -1.56 13.85 6.18
N ARG A 129 -2.72 13.70 6.82
CA ARG A 129 -4.01 14.11 6.26
C ARG A 129 -4.48 15.39 6.94
N LEU A 130 -4.95 16.34 6.13
CA LEU A 130 -5.68 17.51 6.56
C LEU A 130 -7.13 17.36 6.11
N SER A 131 -8.07 17.64 7.00
CA SER A 131 -9.49 17.75 6.68
C SER A 131 -10.03 19.07 7.22
N TYR A 132 -10.85 19.76 6.45
CA TYR A 132 -11.50 21.02 6.81
C TYR A 132 -13.01 20.89 6.60
N GLN A 133 -13.78 21.13 7.66
CA GLN A 133 -15.25 21.12 7.61
C GLN A 133 -15.74 22.45 7.04
N LEU A 134 -16.55 22.39 5.99
CA LEU A 134 -17.23 23.54 5.39
C LEU A 134 -18.71 23.52 5.80
N GLY A 135 -19.03 24.24 6.87
CA GLY A 135 -20.35 24.22 7.48
C GLY A 135 -20.76 22.80 7.90
N GLU A 136 -22.05 22.48 7.81
CA GLU A 136 -22.57 21.18 8.29
C GLU A 136 -22.56 20.05 7.25
N ARG A 137 -22.25 20.37 5.99
CA ARG A 137 -22.47 19.48 4.84
C ARG A 137 -21.25 19.24 3.96
N GLY A 138 -20.24 20.10 4.01
CA GLY A 138 -19.04 19.97 3.19
C GLY A 138 -17.82 19.56 4.00
N MET A 139 -16.93 18.79 3.39
CA MET A 139 -15.58 18.54 3.91
C MET A 139 -14.58 18.60 2.76
N LEU A 140 -13.58 19.48 2.87
CA LEU A 140 -12.37 19.40 2.05
C LEU A 140 -11.35 18.51 2.75
N PHE A 141 -10.58 17.76 1.99
CA PHE A 141 -9.46 17.01 2.54
C PHE A 141 -8.28 16.99 1.58
N ALA A 142 -7.08 16.90 2.14
CA ALA A 142 -5.83 16.72 1.44
C ALA A 142 -4.96 15.72 2.22
N ASP A 143 -4.19 14.93 1.50
CA ASP A 143 -3.40 13.84 2.04
C ASP A 143 -2.05 13.81 1.32
N VAL A 144 -0.97 13.82 2.09
CA VAL A 144 0.39 13.66 1.59
C VAL A 144 1.03 12.46 2.28
N SER A 145 1.76 11.65 1.53
CA SER A 145 2.54 10.55 2.09
C SER A 145 3.85 10.32 1.37
N ALA A 146 4.77 9.70 2.11
CA ALA A 146 6.02 9.17 1.60
C ALA A 146 6.10 7.70 1.98
N LEU A 147 6.27 6.85 0.97
CA LEU A 147 6.54 5.42 1.11
C LEU A 147 8.00 5.16 0.77
N LYS A 148 8.74 4.63 1.74
CA LYS A 148 10.09 4.13 1.56
C LYS A 148 10.04 2.63 1.27
N LEU A 149 10.61 2.21 0.14
CA LEU A 149 10.67 0.80 -0.23
C LEU A 149 11.72 0.06 0.62
N GLY A 150 11.49 -1.21 0.87
CA GLY A 150 12.48 -2.07 1.54
C GLY A 150 13.63 -2.40 0.61
N LYS A 151 14.84 -2.53 1.16
CA LYS A 151 16.06 -2.89 0.41
C LYS A 151 15.89 -4.06 -0.57
N PRO A 152 15.13 -5.14 -0.25
CA PRO A 152 14.96 -6.23 -1.21
C PRO A 152 14.19 -5.80 -2.46
N ILE A 153 13.14 -4.99 -2.33
CA ILE A 153 12.40 -4.44 -3.47
C ILE A 153 13.29 -3.43 -4.24
N GLU A 154 14.04 -2.57 -3.55
CA GLU A 154 14.94 -1.58 -4.17
C GLU A 154 16.03 -2.19 -5.07
N ARG A 155 16.37 -3.47 -4.88
CA ARG A 155 17.33 -4.19 -5.72
C ARG A 155 16.73 -4.73 -7.02
N SER A 156 15.40 -4.66 -7.19
CA SER A 156 14.76 -5.09 -8.42
C SER A 156 15.17 -4.16 -9.57
N PRO A 157 15.62 -4.71 -10.71
CA PRO A 157 15.96 -3.90 -11.89
C PRO A 157 14.72 -3.24 -12.53
N LEU A 158 13.51 -3.62 -12.11
CA LEU A 158 12.25 -3.05 -12.59
C LEU A 158 11.90 -1.70 -11.95
N LEU A 159 12.67 -1.26 -10.95
CA LEU A 159 12.39 -0.03 -10.21
C LEU A 159 13.42 1.05 -10.49
N GLU A 160 12.94 2.24 -10.84
CA GLU A 160 13.78 3.41 -11.03
C GLU A 160 13.92 4.26 -9.74
N ARG A 161 12.96 4.16 -8.80
CA ARG A 161 12.87 5.06 -7.64
C ARG A 161 12.73 4.31 -6.32
N ARG A 162 13.41 4.84 -5.30
CA ARG A 162 13.49 4.29 -3.93
C ARG A 162 12.40 4.83 -2.99
N TYR A 163 11.80 5.95 -3.38
CA TYR A 163 10.77 6.66 -2.61
C TYR A 163 9.59 6.96 -3.53
N HIS A 164 8.39 6.71 -3.02
CA HIS A 164 7.15 7.13 -3.66
C HIS A 164 6.46 8.17 -2.77
N THR A 165 6.28 9.37 -3.31
CA THR A 165 5.48 10.41 -2.67
C THR A 165 4.09 10.37 -3.27
N GLY A 166 3.07 10.31 -2.42
CA GLY A 166 1.66 10.41 -2.80
C GLY A 166 1.09 11.77 -2.41
N PHE A 167 0.21 12.30 -3.25
CA PHE A 167 -0.65 13.43 -2.92
C PHE A 167 -2.08 13.14 -3.42
N PHE A 168 -3.06 13.39 -2.57
CA PHE A 168 -4.48 13.26 -2.90
C PHE A 168 -5.27 14.37 -2.23
N ALA A 169 -6.24 14.93 -2.93
CA ALA A 169 -7.15 15.93 -2.36
C ALA A 169 -8.55 15.75 -2.95
N GLY A 170 -9.56 16.17 -2.20
CA GLY A 170 -10.95 16.05 -2.62
C GLY A 170 -11.93 16.79 -1.74
N TYR A 171 -13.19 16.70 -2.15
CA TYR A 171 -14.34 17.28 -1.46
C TYR A 171 -15.39 16.19 -1.24
N LEU A 172 -15.97 16.17 -0.04
CA LEU A 172 -17.08 15.30 0.32
C LEU A 172 -18.28 16.17 0.68
N TYR A 173 -19.42 15.89 0.06
CA TYR A 173 -20.70 16.51 0.39
C TYR A 173 -21.63 15.49 1.06
N ARG A 174 -22.22 15.86 2.18
CA ARG A 174 -23.25 15.09 2.89
C ARG A 174 -24.61 15.70 2.60
N PHE A 175 -25.49 14.89 1.99
CA PHE A 175 -26.89 15.23 1.71
C PHE A 175 -27.75 15.19 2.97
#